data_AF-A7APL9-F1
#
_entry.id   AF-A7APL9-F1
#
_cell.length_a   1.000
_cell.length_b   1.000
_cell.length_c   1.000
_cell.angle_alpha   90.00
_cell.angle_beta   90.00
_cell.angle_gamma   90.00
#
_symmetry.space_group_name_H-M   'P 1'
#
loop_
_entity.id
_entity.type
_entity.pdbx_description
1 polymer ?
#
loop_
_entity_poly.entity_id
_entity_poly.type
_entity_poly.pdbx_seq_one_letter_code
_entity_poly.pdbx_strand_id
1 'polypeptide(L)'
;MEGSGALARILKWRRVFQTTKWPQLGNEVAEGPGSKYTNFSLQHIMDKYNFLPTMLTQREFLLKLGHKNPEIVQDAYLKNDTYNYYIREDRLEPTSECPEALRATEEATQGSGHH
;
A
#
# COMPACT_ATOMS: atom_id res chain seq x y z
N MET A 1 -1.76 -0.97 -33.33
CA MET A 1 -3.13 -0.63 -32.85
C MET A 1 -3.66 -1.74 -31.93
N GLU A 2 -2.96 -2.11 -30.86
CA GLU A 2 -3.39 -3.19 -29.94
C GLU A 2 -4.09 -2.70 -28.65
N GLY A 3 -4.09 -1.38 -28.39
CA GLY A 3 -4.59 -0.80 -27.14
C GLY A 3 -6.12 -0.81 -26.95
N SER A 4 -6.92 -0.95 -28.01
CA SER A 4 -8.39 -0.80 -27.91
C SER A 4 -9.06 -1.99 -27.20
N GLY A 5 -8.54 -3.20 -27.36
CA GLY A 5 -9.10 -4.42 -26.77
C GLY A 5 -8.89 -4.50 -25.26
N ALA A 6 -7.72 -4.07 -24.76
CA ALA A 6 -7.42 -4.08 -23.33
C ALA A 6 -8.30 -3.09 -22.57
N LEU A 7 -8.41 -1.85 -23.07
CA LEU A 7 -9.26 -0.82 -22.48
C LEU A 7 -10.74 -1.24 -22.46
N ALA A 8 -11.25 -1.82 -23.55
CA ALA A 8 -12.62 -2.32 -23.61
C ALA A 8 -12.88 -3.40 -22.55
N ARG A 9 -11.92 -4.31 -22.32
CA ARG A 9 -12.03 -5.32 -21.25
C ARG A 9 -12.04 -4.69 -19.86
N ILE A 10 -11.18 -3.70 -19.60
CA ILE A 10 -11.13 -2.99 -18.31
C ILE A 10 -12.46 -2.29 -18.04
N LEU A 11 -13.00 -1.58 -19.03
CA LEU A 11 -14.28 -0.88 -18.91
C LEU A 11 -15.45 -1.85 -18.72
N LYS A 12 -15.40 -3.03 -19.34
CA LYS A 12 -16.38 -4.10 -19.10
C LYS A 12 -16.36 -4.55 -17.65
N TRP A 13 -15.19 -4.86 -17.09
CA TRP A 13 -15.06 -5.26 -15.69
C TRP A 13 -15.50 -4.15 -14.74
N ARG A 14 -15.11 -2.89 -15.01
CA ARG A 14 -15.56 -1.74 -14.24
C ARG A 14 -17.09 -1.64 -14.20
N ARG A 15 -17.75 -1.77 -15.37
CA ARG A 15 -19.21 -1.76 -15.46
C ARG A 15 -19.81 -2.90 -14.65
N VAL A 16 -19.27 -4.12 -14.75
CA VAL A 16 -19.73 -5.26 -13.95
C VAL A 16 -19.64 -4.92 -12.47
N PHE A 17 -18.49 -4.49 -11.94
CA PHE A 17 -18.36 -4.17 -10.51
C PHE A 17 -19.30 -3.06 -10.02
N GLN A 18 -19.63 -2.09 -10.88
CA GLN A 18 -20.57 -1.00 -10.54
C GLN A 18 -22.04 -1.43 -10.56
N THR A 19 -22.40 -2.34 -11.46
CA THR A 19 -23.81 -2.76 -11.66
C THR A 19 -24.17 -3.99 -10.85
N THR A 20 -23.19 -4.79 -10.42
CA THR A 20 -23.42 -5.99 -9.63
C THR A 20 -23.98 -5.60 -8.27
N LYS A 21 -25.18 -6.08 -7.96
CA LYS A 21 -25.67 -6.15 -6.58
C LYS A 21 -24.90 -7.25 -5.88
N TRP A 22 -24.07 -6.87 -4.92
CA TRP A 22 -23.33 -7.83 -4.12
C TRP A 22 -24.28 -8.52 -3.14
N PRO A 23 -24.20 -9.85 -2.99
CA PRO A 23 -24.95 -10.54 -1.96
C PRO A 23 -24.53 -9.98 -0.60
N GLN A 24 -25.47 -9.95 0.33
CA GLN A 24 -25.16 -9.60 1.70
C GLN A 24 -24.13 -10.60 2.25
N LEU A 25 -23.10 -10.07 2.89
CA LEU A 25 -21.92 -10.82 3.29
C LEU A 25 -22.19 -11.54 4.60
N GLY A 26 -22.69 -12.79 4.54
CA GLY A 26 -22.49 -13.89 5.51
C GLY A 26 -22.77 -13.66 7.00
N ASN A 27 -23.12 -12.46 7.43
CA ASN A 27 -23.37 -12.03 8.80
C ASN A 27 -24.84 -12.26 9.21
N GLU A 28 -25.68 -12.71 8.28
CA GLU A 28 -27.14 -12.73 8.45
C GLU A 28 -27.66 -13.98 9.17
N VAL A 29 -26.94 -15.11 9.10
CA VAL A 29 -27.37 -16.38 9.73
C VAL A 29 -26.45 -16.69 10.90
N ALA A 30 -26.83 -16.21 12.08
CA ALA A 30 -26.08 -16.44 13.31
C ALA A 30 -26.09 -17.92 13.73
N GLU A 31 -27.20 -18.64 13.51
CA GLU A 31 -27.38 -20.04 13.92
C GLU A 31 -28.27 -20.79 12.93
N GLY A 32 -28.07 -22.11 12.79
CA GLY A 32 -28.89 -23.02 11.97
C GLY A 32 -28.22 -23.49 10.67
N PRO A 33 -28.93 -24.28 9.84
CA PRO A 33 -28.41 -24.80 8.58
C PRO A 33 -27.96 -23.66 7.64
N GLY A 34 -26.69 -23.67 7.24
CA GLY A 34 -26.09 -22.60 6.43
C GLY A 34 -25.38 -21.51 7.23
N SER A 35 -25.44 -21.54 8.57
CA SER A 35 -24.56 -20.73 9.42
C SER A 35 -23.10 -21.12 9.21
N LYS A 36 -22.22 -20.12 9.16
CA LYS A 36 -20.77 -20.32 9.12
C LYS A 36 -20.23 -20.18 10.52
N TYR A 37 -19.10 -20.85 10.78
CA TYR A 37 -18.39 -20.66 12.04
C TYR A 37 -18.06 -19.17 12.23
N THR A 38 -18.42 -18.64 13.39
CA THR A 38 -18.05 -17.29 13.82
C THR A 38 -17.89 -17.28 15.33
N ASN A 39 -16.82 -16.66 15.82
CA ASN A 39 -16.67 -16.27 17.22
C ASN A 39 -16.72 -14.73 17.35
N PHE A 40 -17.40 -14.09 16.40
CA PHE A 40 -17.50 -12.65 16.28
C PHE A 40 -18.94 -12.21 16.54
N SER A 41 -19.13 -11.19 17.38
CA SER A 41 -20.44 -10.72 17.86
C SER A 41 -20.73 -9.23 17.59
N LEU A 42 -19.84 -8.53 16.88
CA LEU A 42 -19.97 -7.10 16.58
C LEU A 42 -20.43 -6.85 15.13
N GLN A 43 -21.43 -7.62 14.66
CA GLN A 43 -21.96 -7.53 13.29
C GLN A 43 -22.41 -6.10 12.94
N HIS A 44 -23.14 -5.45 13.83
CA HIS A 44 -23.64 -4.08 13.67
C HIS A 44 -22.52 -3.02 13.45
N ILE A 45 -21.29 -3.31 13.89
CA ILE A 45 -20.11 -2.49 13.58
C ILE A 45 -19.54 -2.90 12.22
N MET A 46 -19.34 -4.20 12.01
CA MET A 46 -18.73 -4.73 10.80
C MET A 46 -19.54 -4.49 9.54
N ASP A 47 -20.86 -4.33 9.62
CA ASP A 47 -21.69 -4.07 8.44
C ASP A 47 -21.30 -2.80 7.68
N LYS A 48 -20.71 -1.82 8.39
CA LYS A 48 -20.16 -0.59 7.79
C LYS A 48 -18.78 -0.78 7.15
N TYR A 49 -18.07 -1.84 7.54
CA TYR A 49 -16.67 -2.10 7.21
C TYR A 49 -16.44 -3.47 6.54
N ASN A 50 -17.51 -4.15 6.12
CA ASN A 50 -17.44 -5.48 5.49
C ASN A 50 -16.59 -5.50 4.20
N PHE A 51 -16.28 -4.34 3.62
CA PHE A 51 -15.36 -4.20 2.49
C PHE A 51 -13.88 -4.34 2.87
N LEU A 52 -13.52 -4.15 4.15
CA LEU A 52 -12.12 -4.12 4.60
C LEU A 52 -11.36 -5.42 4.29
N PRO A 53 -11.87 -6.64 4.55
CA PRO A 53 -11.14 -7.86 4.24
C PRO A 53 -10.76 -7.94 2.76
N THR A 54 -11.73 -7.74 1.86
CA THR A 54 -11.47 -7.74 0.42
C THR A 54 -10.51 -6.65 0.00
N MET A 55 -10.63 -5.43 0.55
CA MET A 55 -9.71 -4.32 0.28
C MET A 55 -8.27 -4.65 0.69
N LEU A 56 -8.07 -5.24 1.87
CA LEU A 56 -6.74 -5.61 2.37
C LEU A 56 -6.12 -6.72 1.52
N THR A 57 -6.89 -7.76 1.19
CA THR A 57 -6.44 -8.81 0.27
C THR A 57 -6.04 -8.24 -1.10
N GLN A 58 -6.82 -7.33 -1.68
CA GLN A 58 -6.47 -6.68 -2.94
C GLN A 58 -5.16 -5.88 -2.83
N ARG A 59 -4.93 -5.19 -1.71
CA ARG A 59 -3.66 -4.48 -1.46
C ARG A 59 -2.47 -5.43 -1.37
N GLU A 60 -2.62 -6.58 -0.69
CA GLU A 60 -1.56 -7.60 -0.62
C GLU A 60 -1.17 -8.11 -2.01
N PHE A 61 -2.15 -8.41 -2.87
CA PHE A 61 -1.89 -8.78 -4.26
C PHE A 61 -1.23 -7.65 -5.06
N LEU A 62 -1.70 -6.42 -4.88
CA LEU A 62 -1.14 -5.27 -5.57
C LEU A 62 0.33 -5.04 -5.20
N LEU A 63 0.69 -5.19 -3.92
CA LEU A 63 2.09 -5.11 -3.47
C LEU A 63 2.96 -6.15 -4.17
N LYS A 64 2.47 -7.40 -4.29
CA LYS A 64 3.20 -8.46 -4.97
C LYS A 64 3.39 -8.18 -6.46
N LEU A 65 2.37 -7.63 -7.12
CA LEU A 65 2.43 -7.24 -8.53
C LEU A 65 3.35 -6.03 -8.74
N GLY A 66 3.19 -5.00 -7.92
CA GLY A 66 4.00 -3.78 -7.94
C GLY A 66 5.48 -4.04 -7.68
N HIS A 67 5.82 -5.02 -6.85
CA HIS A 67 7.21 -5.43 -6.66
C HIS A 67 7.85 -5.97 -7.95
N LYS A 68 7.08 -6.66 -8.80
CA LYS A 68 7.57 -7.17 -10.10
C LYS A 68 7.53 -6.12 -11.20
N ASN A 69 6.50 -5.28 -11.19
CA ASN A 69 6.32 -4.19 -12.15
C ASN A 69 5.68 -2.98 -11.44
N PRO A 70 6.48 -2.00 -11.00
CA PRO A 70 5.97 -0.83 -10.28
C PRO A 70 5.15 0.11 -11.17
N GLU A 71 5.29 0.03 -12.50
CA GLU A 71 4.54 0.88 -13.44
C GLU A 71 3.05 0.54 -13.50
N ILE A 72 2.64 -0.62 -12.95
CA ILE A 72 1.22 -1.03 -12.94
C ILE A 72 0.31 -0.06 -12.18
N VAL A 73 0.87 0.71 -11.26
CA VAL A 73 0.15 1.77 -10.50
C VAL A 73 0.48 3.16 -11.02
N GLN A 74 1.20 3.30 -12.13
CA GLN A 74 1.67 4.60 -12.60
C GLN A 74 0.51 5.54 -12.94
N ASP A 75 -0.52 5.02 -13.61
CA ASP A 75 -1.75 5.75 -13.91
C ASP A 75 -2.62 6.01 -12.67
N ALA A 76 -2.36 5.28 -11.58
CA ALA A 76 -3.01 5.42 -10.30
C ALA A 76 -2.24 6.35 -9.34
N TYR A 77 -0.99 6.74 -9.65
CA TYR A 77 -0.35 7.86 -8.97
C TYR A 77 -1.29 9.03 -9.14
N LEU A 78 -1.83 9.47 -8.02
CA LEU A 78 -2.80 10.52 -7.99
C LEU A 78 -2.16 11.72 -8.69
N LYS A 79 -2.89 12.31 -9.64
CA LYS A 79 -2.70 13.72 -10.05
C LYS A 79 -2.98 14.69 -8.88
N ASN A 80 -2.64 14.28 -7.66
CA ASN A 80 -2.88 14.97 -6.43
C ASN A 80 -1.55 15.03 -5.69
N ASP A 81 -0.84 16.13 -5.90
CA ASP A 81 0.50 16.37 -5.36
C ASP A 81 0.54 16.38 -3.82
N THR A 82 -0.62 16.45 -3.16
CA THR A 82 -0.75 16.48 -1.70
C THR A 82 -0.15 15.26 -1.00
N TYR A 83 -0.17 14.09 -1.65
CA TYR A 83 0.29 12.83 -1.05
C TYR A 83 1.49 12.21 -1.79
N ASN A 84 2.02 12.91 -2.80
CA ASN A 84 3.19 12.49 -3.54
C ASN A 84 4.43 13.09 -2.89
N TYR A 85 5.31 12.22 -2.37
CA TYR A 85 6.62 12.64 -1.89
C TYR A 85 7.61 12.50 -3.04
N TYR A 86 8.15 13.62 -3.50
CA TYR A 86 9.23 13.64 -4.47
C TYR A 86 10.56 13.50 -3.73
N ILE A 87 11.32 12.45 -4.05
CA ILE A 87 12.70 12.33 -3.60
C ILE A 87 13.49 13.41 -4.35
N ARG A 88 13.98 14.42 -3.64
CA ARG A 88 14.91 15.40 -4.22
C ARG A 88 16.28 14.74 -4.36
N GLU A 89 16.64 14.38 -5.58
CA GLU A 89 17.97 13.85 -5.92
C GLU A 89 19.02 14.96 -6.03
N ASP A 90 18.62 16.23 -6.18
CA ASP A 90 19.49 17.40 -6.21
C ASP A 90 20.02 17.80 -4.83
N ARG A 91 20.52 16.85 -4.04
CA ARG A 91 21.38 17.18 -2.93
C ARG A 91 22.77 17.47 -3.50
N LEU A 92 23.26 18.69 -3.28
CA LEU A 92 24.68 19.00 -3.42
C LEU A 92 25.46 17.88 -2.73
N GLU A 93 26.47 17.32 -3.40
CA GLU A 93 27.38 16.39 -2.74
C GLU A 93 27.85 17.05 -1.45
N PRO A 94 27.77 16.35 -0.30
CA PRO A 94 28.17 16.93 0.97
C PRO A 94 29.59 17.44 0.80
N THR A 95 29.77 18.76 0.89
CA THR A 95 31.06 19.43 0.80
C THR A 95 31.87 19.06 2.02
N SER A 96 32.50 17.87 2.00
CA SER A 96 33.68 17.38 2.74
C SER A 96 33.86 17.72 4.23
N GLU A 97 32.99 18.47 4.87
CA GLU A 97 33.09 18.75 6.29
C GLU A 97 32.59 17.51 7.01
N CYS A 98 33.55 16.75 7.52
CA CYS A 98 33.32 15.64 8.41
C CYS A 98 32.30 16.10 9.48
N PRO A 99 31.13 15.44 9.58
CA PRO A 99 30.13 15.76 10.58
C PRO A 99 30.79 15.86 11.95
N GLU A 100 30.45 16.90 12.72
CA GLU A 100 31.07 17.17 14.02
C GLU A 100 31.03 15.96 14.97
N ALA A 101 29.98 15.14 14.84
CA ALA A 101 29.80 13.87 15.54
C ALA A 101 30.89 12.80 15.24
N LEU A 102 31.51 12.86 14.06
CA LEU A 102 32.62 11.98 13.66
C LEU A 102 33.99 12.56 14.00
N ARG A 103 34.11 13.90 14.18
CA ARG A 103 35.36 14.56 14.62
C ARG A 103 35.73 14.20 16.06
N ALA A 104 34.74 14.11 16.95
CA ALA A 104 34.95 13.75 18.36
C ALA A 104 35.56 12.34 18.54
N THR A 105 35.27 11.41 17.63
CA THR A 105 35.83 10.06 17.64
C THR A 105 37.31 10.02 17.22
N GLU A 106 37.74 10.90 16.32
CA GLU A 106 39.16 10.95 15.88
C GLU A 106 40.07 11.56 16.96
N GLU A 107 39.63 12.58 17.68
CA GLU A 107 40.38 13.19 18.78
C GLU A 107 40.55 12.24 19.98
N ALA A 108 39.54 11.42 20.28
CA ALA A 108 39.63 10.39 21.32
C ALA A 108 40.63 9.26 20.96
N THR A 109 40.84 9.02 19.66
CA THR A 109 41.74 7.96 19.19
C THR A 109 43.19 8.43 19.09
N GLN A 110 43.44 9.71 18.83
CA GLN A 110 44.79 10.30 18.77
C GLN A 110 45.36 10.70 20.15
N GLY A 111 44.54 10.84 21.19
CA GLY A 111 45.00 11.15 22.55
C GLY A 111 45.57 9.96 23.36
N SER A 112 45.42 8.72 22.89
CA SER A 112 45.87 7.52 23.60
C SER A 112 47.25 7.04 23.10
N GLY A 113 48.22 7.95 23.07
CA GLY A 113 49.56 7.70 22.53
C GLY A 113 50.68 8.31 23.36
N HIS A 114 50.57 8.31 24.69
CA HIS A 114 51.72 8.48 25.59
C HIS A 114 51.42 7.87 26.96
N HIS A 115 51.93 6.65 27.17
CA HIS A 115 52.76 6.25 28.32
C HIS A 115 53.19 4.79 28.20
#